data_AF-A0A948PW09-F1
#
_entry.id   AF-A0A948PW09-F1
#
_cell.length_a   1.000
_cell.length_b   1.000
_cell.length_c   1.000
_cell.angle_alpha   90.00
_cell.angle_beta   90.00
_cell.angle_gamma   90.00
#
_symmetry.space_group_name_H-M   'P 1'
#
loop_
_entity.id
_entity.type
_entity.pdbx_description
1 polymer ?
#
loop_
_entity_poly.entity_id
_entity_poly.type
_entity_poly.pdbx_seq_one_letter_code
_entity_poly.pdbx_strand_id
1 'polypeptide(L)'
;MKKGIGILGLMALVFFVASCATSEEAISTTVTTGGPSVVEVTTYQGPKARVAVARFEMKAAKGYNEIGSGMSDMLVDSLFKTNRF
;
A
#
# COMPACT_ATOMS: atom_id res chain seq x y z
N MET A 1 55.33 -2.08 9.12
CA MET A 1 54.23 -1.45 8.34
C MET A 1 53.37 -2.45 7.55
N LYS A 2 53.94 -3.51 6.94
CA LYS A 2 53.18 -4.51 6.15
C LYS A 2 52.10 -5.27 6.94
N LYS A 3 52.32 -5.57 8.23
CA LYS A 3 51.35 -6.25 9.10
C LYS A 3 50.12 -5.40 9.43
N GLY A 4 50.28 -4.06 9.52
CA GLY A 4 49.16 -3.14 9.79
C GLY A 4 48.22 -2.97 8.60
N ILE A 5 48.76 -3.00 7.38
CA ILE A 5 47.96 -2.98 6.15
C ILE A 5 47.13 -4.26 5.97
N GLY A 6 47.68 -5.42 6.36
CA GLY A 6 46.94 -6.68 6.33
C GLY A 6 45.77 -6.71 7.33
N ILE A 7 45.97 -6.15 8.53
CA ILE A 7 44.92 -6.06 9.56
C ILE A 7 43.83 -5.06 9.13
N LEU A 8 44.21 -3.93 8.54
CA LEU A 8 43.25 -2.94 8.03
C LEU A 8 42.41 -3.49 6.88
N GLY A 9 43.02 -4.25 5.96
CA GLY A 9 42.33 -4.92 4.86
C GLY A 9 41.37 -6.01 5.33
N LEU A 10 41.77 -6.81 6.34
CA LEU A 10 40.92 -7.84 6.92
C LEU A 10 39.71 -7.23 7.64
N MET A 11 39.91 -6.12 8.35
CA MET A 11 38.84 -5.41 9.04
C MET A 11 37.83 -4.80 8.05
N ALA A 12 38.30 -4.23 6.94
CA ALA A 12 37.41 -3.72 5.87
C ALA A 12 36.58 -4.84 5.21
N LEU A 13 37.17 -6.02 5.01
CA LEU A 13 36.48 -7.18 4.45
C LEU A 13 35.36 -7.69 5.37
N VAL A 14 35.59 -7.68 6.69
CA VAL A 14 34.58 -8.09 7.68
C VAL A 14 33.38 -7.12 7.69
N PHE A 15 33.61 -5.82 7.57
CA PHE A 15 32.51 -4.85 7.44
C PHE A 15 31.73 -5.01 6.13
N PHE A 16 32.39 -5.37 5.03
CA PHE A 16 31.74 -5.58 3.75
C PHE A 16 30.82 -6.81 3.74
N VAL A 17 31.23 -7.91 4.37
CA VAL A 17 30.37 -9.11 4.50
C VAL A 17 29.24 -8.92 5.51
N ALA A 18 29.44 -8.11 6.56
CA ALA A 18 28.39 -7.78 7.53
C ALA A 18 27.30 -6.86 6.95
N SER A 19 27.61 -6.05 5.92
CA SER A 19 26.63 -5.19 5.26
C SER A 19 25.59 -5.95 4.43
N CYS A 20 25.86 -7.22 4.08
CA CYS A 20 24.92 -8.06 3.34
C CYS A 20 23.96 -8.82 4.28
N ALA A 21 24.14 -8.72 5.60
CA ALA A 21 23.16 -9.19 6.57
C ALA A 21 21.99 -8.19 6.61
N THR A 22 21.06 -8.35 5.67
CA THR A 22 19.71 -7.78 5.82
C THR A 22 19.15 -8.37 7.10
N SER A 23 19.01 -7.54 8.14
CA SER A 23 18.13 -7.85 9.25
C SER A 23 16.78 -8.23 8.66
N GLU A 24 16.40 -9.49 8.80
CA GLU A 24 15.04 -9.97 8.56
C GLU A 24 14.14 -9.36 9.64
N GLU A 25 13.97 -8.04 9.62
CA GLU A 25 12.73 -7.45 10.09
C GLU A 25 11.69 -7.99 9.14
N ALA A 26 11.08 -9.11 9.55
CA ALA A 26 9.83 -9.56 8.97
C ALA A 26 8.89 -8.37 9.02
N ILE A 27 8.80 -7.64 7.91
CA ILE A 27 7.74 -6.68 7.67
C ILE A 27 6.49 -7.55 7.59
N SER A 28 5.94 -7.85 8.76
CA SER A 28 4.59 -8.36 8.90
C SER A 28 3.72 -7.23 8.39
N THR A 29 3.51 -7.19 7.07
CA THR A 29 2.40 -6.48 6.48
C THR A 29 1.16 -7.21 7.00
N THR A 30 0.73 -6.83 8.20
CA THR A 30 -0.63 -7.12 8.64
C THR A 30 -1.50 -6.31 7.69
N VAL A 31 -1.87 -6.95 6.58
CA VAL A 31 -2.94 -6.45 5.74
C VAL A 31 -4.19 -6.67 6.57
N THR A 32 -4.58 -5.64 7.33
CA THR A 32 -5.93 -5.56 7.85
C THR A 32 -6.83 -5.50 6.63
N THR A 33 -7.31 -6.65 6.16
CA THR A 33 -8.48 -6.75 5.29
C THR A 33 -9.71 -6.40 6.13
N GLY A 34 -9.71 -5.19 6.70
CA GLY A 34 -10.81 -4.58 7.41
C GLY A 34 -11.71 -3.91 6.39
N GLY A 35 -12.24 -4.70 5.46
CA GLY A 35 -13.53 -4.35 4.91
C GLY A 35 -14.50 -4.36 6.09
N PRO A 36 -15.29 -3.31 6.34
CA PRO A 36 -16.28 -3.33 7.40
C PRO A 36 -17.12 -4.58 7.24
N SER A 37 -17.27 -5.35 8.32
CA SER A 37 -18.25 -6.44 8.33
C SER A 37 -19.59 -5.84 7.92
N VAL A 38 -20.45 -6.60 7.22
CA VAL A 38 -21.77 -6.12 6.75
C VAL A 38 -22.59 -5.47 7.88
N VAL A 39 -22.27 -5.82 9.13
CA VAL A 39 -22.84 -5.29 10.38
C VAL A 39 -22.45 -3.82 10.69
N GLU A 40 -21.33 -3.31 10.19
CA GLU A 40 -20.90 -1.90 10.41
C GLU A 40 -21.49 -0.95 9.36
N VAL A 41 -21.89 -1.50 8.21
CA VAL A 41 -22.54 -0.78 7.11
C VAL A 41 -24.03 -0.53 7.42
N THR A 42 -24.61 -0.94 8.56
CA THR A 42 -26.06 -0.76 8.83
C THR A 42 -26.44 0.52 9.59
N THR A 43 -25.53 1.49 9.71
CA THR A 43 -25.80 2.71 10.52
C THR A 43 -26.82 3.65 9.90
N TYR A 44 -26.95 3.67 8.58
CA TYR A 44 -27.90 4.54 7.88
C TYR A 44 -29.25 3.85 7.61
N GLN A 45 -30.30 4.31 8.28
CA GLN A 45 -31.67 3.81 8.11
C GLN A 45 -32.56 4.75 7.27
N GLY A 46 -31.99 5.76 6.64
CA GLY A 46 -32.72 6.72 5.82
C GLY A 46 -33.00 6.21 4.39
N PRO A 47 -33.76 6.99 3.59
CA PRO A 47 -34.02 6.65 2.19
C PRO A 47 -32.72 6.61 1.39
N LYS A 48 -32.50 5.50 0.66
CA LYS A 48 -31.29 5.30 -0.15
C LYS A 48 -31.51 5.81 -1.57
N ALA A 49 -30.57 6.60 -2.07
CA ALA A 49 -30.61 7.15 -3.42
C ALA A 49 -29.80 6.26 -4.38
N ARG A 50 -30.30 6.05 -5.61
CA ARG A 50 -29.57 5.31 -6.63
C ARG A 50 -28.57 6.23 -7.31
N VAL A 51 -27.31 5.82 -7.38
CA VAL A 51 -26.24 6.57 -8.03
C VAL A 51 -25.45 5.68 -8.99
N ALA A 52 -25.12 6.20 -10.17
CA ALA A 52 -24.22 5.56 -11.11
C ALA A 52 -22.89 6.32 -11.10
N VAL A 53 -21.79 5.60 -10.88
CA VAL A 53 -20.45 6.18 -10.93
C VAL A 53 -19.85 5.89 -12.30
N ALA A 54 -19.56 6.94 -13.07
CA ALA A 54 -18.86 6.82 -14.34
C ALA A 54 -17.36 6.61 -14.11
N ARG A 55 -16.66 6.15 -15.17
CA ARG A 55 -15.20 6.08 -15.16
C ARG A 55 -14.60 7.49 -15.06
N PHE A 56 -13.61 7.67 -14.18
CA PHE A 56 -12.84 8.91 -14.15
C PHE A 56 -11.92 8.99 -15.38
N GLU A 57 -11.94 10.15 -16.05
CA GLU A 57 -11.03 10.43 -17.16
C GLU A 57 -9.64 10.79 -16.62
N MET A 58 -8.62 10.05 -17.04
CA MET A 58 -7.23 10.33 -16.68
C MET A 58 -6.71 11.46 -17.56
N LYS A 59 -6.61 12.66 -17.01
CA LYS A 59 -6.09 13.86 -17.70
C LYS A 59 -4.64 14.21 -17.33
N ALA A 60 -3.97 13.36 -16.56
CA ALA A 60 -2.58 13.58 -16.18
C ALA A 60 -1.64 13.33 -17.36
N ALA A 61 -0.54 14.09 -17.45
CA ALA A 61 0.43 13.97 -18.54
C ALA A 61 1.13 12.60 -18.59
N LYS A 62 1.22 11.91 -17.44
CA LYS A 62 1.75 10.56 -17.31
C LYS A 62 0.81 9.76 -16.44
N GLY A 63 0.02 8.89 -17.07
CA GLY A 63 -0.89 7.99 -16.38
C GLY A 63 -1.44 6.97 -17.35
N TYR A 64 -2.00 5.89 -16.80
CA TYR A 64 -2.65 4.83 -17.56
C TYR A 64 -4.16 4.91 -17.35
N ASN A 65 -4.93 4.41 -18.32
CA ASN A 65 -6.40 4.48 -18.28
C ASN A 65 -7.00 3.71 -17.09
N GLU A 66 -6.28 2.72 -16.60
CA GLU A 66 -6.63 1.83 -15.49
C GLU A 66 -6.75 2.59 -14.16
N ILE A 67 -5.99 3.68 -13.99
CA ILE A 67 -6.05 4.54 -12.80
C ILE A 67 -7.45 5.14 -12.66
N GLY A 68 -8.05 5.57 -13.77
CA GLY A 68 -9.41 6.12 -13.78
C GLY A 68 -10.46 5.12 -13.34
N SER A 69 -10.33 3.84 -13.73
CA SER A 69 -11.18 2.76 -13.18
C SER A 69 -10.95 2.53 -11.70
N GLY A 70 -9.68 2.45 -11.28
CA GLY A 70 -9.37 2.22 -9.88
C GLY A 70 -10.00 3.28 -8.99
N MET A 71 -9.96 4.55 -9.41
CA MET A 71 -10.62 5.64 -8.69
C MET A 71 -12.15 5.47 -8.65
N SER A 72 -12.78 5.01 -9.73
CA SER A 72 -14.22 4.73 -9.75
C SER A 72 -14.59 3.59 -8.81
N ASP A 73 -13.79 2.52 -8.77
CA ASP A 73 -14.00 1.39 -7.89
C ASP A 73 -13.86 1.79 -6.41
N MET A 74 -12.85 2.60 -6.08
CA MET A 74 -12.66 3.13 -4.72
C MET A 74 -13.81 4.04 -4.29
N LEU A 75 -14.37 4.84 -5.20
CA LEU A 75 -15.54 5.65 -4.92
C LEU A 75 -16.78 4.77 -4.70
N VAL A 76 -17.01 3.75 -5.53
CA VAL A 76 -18.13 2.81 -5.37
C VAL A 76 -18.05 2.11 -4.01
N ASP A 77 -16.87 1.61 -3.62
CA ASP A 77 -16.64 1.00 -2.32
C ASP A 77 -16.91 1.98 -1.17
N SER A 78 -16.43 3.22 -1.29
CA SER A 78 -16.66 4.26 -0.29
C SER A 78 -18.14 4.60 -0.14
N LEU A 79 -18.88 4.73 -1.25
CA LEU A 79 -20.33 4.98 -1.24
C LEU A 79 -21.08 3.80 -0.61
N PHE A 80 -20.71 2.58 -0.95
CA PHE A 80 -21.29 1.37 -0.37
C PHE A 80 -21.10 1.33 1.16
N LYS A 81 -19.90 1.65 1.64
CA LYS A 81 -19.58 1.73 3.07
C LYS A 81 -20.42 2.76 3.83
N THR A 82 -20.91 3.82 3.16
CA THR A 82 -21.80 4.79 3.82
C THR A 82 -23.22 4.27 4.03
N ASN A 83 -23.64 3.22 3.30
CA ASN A 83 -25.01 2.69 3.28
C ASN A 83 -26.11 3.68 2.86
N ARG A 84 -25.74 4.85 2.36
CA ARG A 84 -26.68 5.89 1.92
C ARG A 84 -27.13 5.72 0.47
N PHE A 85 -26.44 4.86 -0.26
CA PHE A 85 -26.61 4.61 -1.68
C PHE A 85 -26.78 3.10 -1.94
#